data_AF-A0A1A9Z3M5-F1
#
_entry.id   AF-A0A1A9Z3M5-F1
#
_cell.length_a   1.000
_cell.length_b   1.000
_cell.length_c   1.000
_cell.angle_alpha   90.00
_cell.angle_beta   90.00
_cell.angle_gamma   90.00
#
_symmetry.space_group_name_H-M   'P 1'
#
loop_
_entity.id
_entity.type
_entity.pdbx_description
1 polymer ?
#
loop_
_entity_poly.entity_id
_entity_poly.type
_entity_poly.pdbx_seq_one_letter_code
_entity_poly.pdbx_strand_id
1 'polypeptide(L)'
;MNNDKIGKLSFHATEINLPQNVKARKELRELCRLTAQDGVSLVAIEKCTDTLVGVSFNKIQFPSIDSAEEPFFSKFRNNSTHTPQAQALMDFMITVDSEQDVFKKFNLTSVCELMFLAILPTWQKRGIGRALTASTIELTRHLSKGNEDIKSITNFPKPQAVTAIFTSKYSQRIGQSLGFRVLNTVPYKKFHFNDVKSVALAVITSTDREICLLENYFIKMSERCLKLICNGEFEIVKITEDLYDAAVELFQNYFSKNENLGLALNLIGCPDTRASQEKFLRLLLKDNISFAARHIPSQQLAALCVNKIEVNKIENSSHTTEAEPNAGIPKMEKIGEIIHHMTTSFDVYKEWQVNCIIELTFLSTRTEFSRRGLALHLTEFILDYGRKLKEQDSKEALELPAHVKGQRPEAITSVFTSRFSQRIGEKLGFVTLFREEYTKFSFEGETLAEKIDPQHKYISFVAKRL
;
A
#
# COMPACT_ATOMS: atom_id res chain seq x y z
N MET A 1 -24.84 20.02 36.51
CA MET A 1 -24.55 19.52 35.15
C MET A 1 -23.13 18.96 35.16
N ASN A 2 -22.99 17.64 34.96
CA ASN A 2 -21.73 16.90 35.17
C ASN A 2 -20.76 17.05 34.00
N ASN A 3 -19.51 17.35 34.32
CA ASN A 3 -18.37 17.58 33.42
C ASN A 3 -17.62 16.29 32.98
N ASP A 4 -18.26 15.11 33.01
CA ASP A 4 -17.58 13.80 32.92
C ASP A 4 -17.62 13.11 31.53
N LYS A 5 -17.70 13.86 30.43
CA LYS A 5 -17.68 13.27 29.06
C LYS A 5 -16.58 13.80 28.14
N ILE A 6 -15.36 13.93 28.65
CA ILE A 6 -14.16 14.04 27.80
C ILE A 6 -13.34 12.77 27.98
N GLY A 7 -13.38 11.90 26.96
CA GLY A 7 -12.58 10.68 26.91
C GLY A 7 -11.09 10.99 27.16
N LYS A 8 -10.48 10.25 28.08
CA LYS A 8 -9.05 10.36 28.38
C LYS A 8 -8.23 10.03 27.12
N LEU A 9 -7.76 11.05 26.42
CA LEU A 9 -6.66 10.93 25.46
C LEU A 9 -5.39 10.56 26.24
N SER A 10 -4.92 9.32 26.09
CA SER A 10 -3.72 8.85 26.78
C SER A 10 -2.47 9.18 25.96
N PHE A 11 -1.85 10.32 26.24
CA PHE A 11 -0.44 10.53 25.91
C PHE A 11 0.37 9.54 26.74
N HIS A 12 1.19 8.72 26.08
CA HIS A 12 2.16 7.88 26.78
C HIS A 12 3.29 8.80 27.15
N ALA A 13 3.00 9.43 28.29
CA ALA A 13 3.72 10.38 29.08
C ALA A 13 3.65 9.83 30.52
N THR A 14 4.05 8.58 30.78
CA THR A 14 3.62 7.77 31.92
C THR A 14 3.83 8.34 33.30
N GLU A 15 4.90 9.10 33.57
CA GLU A 15 5.01 9.85 34.83
C GLU A 15 4.02 11.04 34.84
N ILE A 16 3.99 11.90 33.82
CA ILE A 16 3.01 13.00 33.71
C ILE A 16 1.56 12.48 33.76
N ASN A 17 1.29 11.31 33.20
CA ASN A 17 -0.04 10.75 33.08
C ASN A 17 -0.49 10.02 34.37
N LEU A 18 0.38 9.86 35.38
CA LEU A 18 0.00 9.30 36.67
C LEU A 18 -1.08 10.18 37.33
N PRO A 19 -2.17 9.62 37.89
CA PRO A 19 -3.32 10.37 38.42
C PRO A 19 -2.96 11.56 39.32
N GLN A 20 -1.90 11.45 40.12
CA GLN A 20 -1.38 12.48 41.02
C GLN A 20 -0.73 13.69 40.31
N ASN A 21 -0.20 13.52 39.09
CA ASN A 21 0.54 14.55 38.36
C ASN A 21 -0.39 15.50 37.58
N VAL A 22 -1.42 16.01 38.26
CA VAL A 22 -2.48 16.87 37.69
C VAL A 22 -1.90 18.14 37.06
N LYS A 23 -0.93 18.79 37.71
CA LYS A 23 -0.31 20.03 37.21
C LYS A 23 0.44 19.80 35.91
N ALA A 24 1.28 18.76 35.83
CA ALA A 24 2.02 18.41 34.62
C ALA A 24 1.09 18.09 33.44
N ARG A 25 -0.05 17.40 33.68
CA ARG A 25 -1.06 17.18 32.64
C ARG A 25 -1.71 18.47 32.16
N LYS A 26 -1.94 19.44 33.05
CA LYS A 26 -2.51 20.74 32.68
C LYS A 26 -1.53 21.51 31.80
N GLU A 27 -0.24 21.50 32.14
CA GLU A 27 0.84 22.08 31.33
C GLU A 27 0.88 21.42 29.94
N LEU A 28 0.85 20.09 29.84
CA LEU A 28 0.87 19.40 28.54
C LEU A 28 -0.39 19.65 27.69
N ARG A 29 -1.57 19.82 28.31
CA ARG A 29 -2.79 20.22 27.59
C ARG A 29 -2.64 21.64 27.03
N GLU A 30 -1.99 22.54 27.76
CA GLU A 30 -1.71 23.87 27.28
C GLU A 30 -0.75 23.85 26.08
N LEU A 31 0.27 22.98 26.12
CA LEU A 31 1.12 22.75 24.95
C LEU A 31 0.29 22.35 23.72
N CYS A 32 -0.59 21.35 23.86
CA CYS A 32 -1.47 20.92 22.77
C CYS A 32 -2.39 22.05 22.28
N ARG A 33 -2.91 22.88 23.18
CA ARG A 33 -3.75 24.03 22.86
C ARG A 33 -2.98 25.06 22.05
N LEU A 34 -1.76 25.41 22.47
CA LEU A 34 -0.90 26.36 21.76
C LEU A 34 -0.45 25.82 20.40
N THR A 35 -0.17 24.52 20.30
CA THR A 35 0.14 23.86 19.02
C THR A 35 -1.03 23.96 18.04
N ALA A 36 -2.26 23.76 18.51
CA ALA A 36 -3.44 23.80 17.65
C ALA A 36 -3.78 25.20 17.10
N GLN A 37 -3.26 26.29 17.69
CA GLN A 37 -3.59 27.67 17.29
C GLN A 37 -3.14 28.03 15.87
N ASP A 38 -2.18 27.30 15.31
CA ASP A 38 -1.75 27.50 13.93
C ASP A 38 -2.84 27.13 12.92
N GLY A 39 -3.88 26.41 13.37
CA GLY A 39 -5.03 26.01 12.54
C GLY A 39 -4.73 24.87 11.57
N VAL A 40 -3.57 24.24 11.70
CA VAL A 40 -3.14 23.11 10.84
C VAL A 40 -3.29 21.75 11.51
N SER A 41 -3.85 21.71 12.72
CA SER A 41 -4.12 20.45 13.44
C SER A 41 -5.39 19.77 12.94
N LEU A 42 -5.38 18.44 12.90
CA LEU A 42 -6.45 17.63 12.31
C LEU A 42 -7.13 16.73 13.35
N VAL A 43 -8.42 16.48 13.18
CA VAL A 43 -9.20 15.58 14.04
C VAL A 43 -9.88 14.49 13.23
N ALA A 44 -10.04 13.33 13.85
CA ALA A 44 -10.86 12.24 13.34
C ALA A 44 -12.15 12.17 14.16
N ILE A 45 -13.29 12.24 13.47
CA ILE A 45 -14.63 12.23 14.07
C ILE A 45 -15.37 10.98 13.60
N GLU A 46 -15.96 10.25 14.53
CA GLU A 46 -16.88 9.15 14.24
C GLU A 46 -18.25 9.73 13.88
N LYS A 47 -18.73 9.44 12.67
CA LYS A 47 -19.88 10.13 12.08
C LYS A 47 -21.23 9.84 12.78
N CYS A 48 -21.42 8.65 13.34
CA CYS A 48 -22.72 8.28 13.91
C CYS A 48 -22.98 8.96 15.27
N THR A 49 -21.91 9.20 16.02
CA THR A 49 -21.95 9.72 17.41
C THR A 49 -21.36 11.12 17.54
N ASP A 50 -20.81 11.67 16.45
CA ASP A 50 -20.08 12.93 16.43
C ASP A 50 -18.94 12.97 17.48
N THR A 51 -18.33 11.82 17.75
CA THR A 51 -17.28 11.70 18.76
C THR A 51 -15.91 11.96 18.14
N LEU A 52 -15.12 12.86 18.74
CA LEU A 52 -13.70 13.01 18.42
C LEU A 52 -12.94 11.76 18.91
N VAL A 53 -12.44 10.97 17.97
CA VAL A 53 -11.78 9.68 18.23
C VAL A 53 -10.26 9.70 18.05
N GLY A 54 -9.75 10.72 17.37
CA GLY A 54 -8.31 10.92 17.20
C GLY A 54 -7.96 12.36 16.85
N VAL A 55 -6.71 12.73 17.09
CA VAL A 55 -6.16 14.05 16.81
C VAL A 55 -4.70 13.96 16.37
N SER A 56 -4.34 14.82 15.42
CA SER A 56 -2.98 15.13 14.98
C SER A 56 -2.72 16.59 15.29
N PHE A 57 -1.96 16.87 16.35
CA PHE A 57 -1.52 18.22 16.67
C PHE A 57 -0.29 18.54 15.82
N ASN A 58 -0.45 19.51 14.94
CA ASN A 58 0.57 19.96 14.01
C ASN A 58 0.98 21.40 14.34
N LYS A 59 2.28 21.70 14.26
CA LYS A 59 2.86 23.03 14.48
C LYS A 59 3.60 23.49 13.24
N ILE A 60 3.44 24.74 12.83
CA ILE A 60 4.33 25.33 11.82
C ILE A 60 5.58 25.82 12.53
N GLN A 61 6.73 25.28 12.14
CA GLN A 61 8.04 25.69 12.63
C GLN A 61 8.85 26.35 11.52
N PHE A 62 9.68 27.31 11.88
CA PHE A 62 10.59 28.04 11.00
C PHE A 62 11.77 28.56 11.82
N PRO A 63 12.96 28.75 11.21
CA PRO A 63 14.10 29.34 11.91
C PRO A 63 13.74 30.74 12.39
N SER A 64 14.23 31.13 13.57
CA SER A 64 14.14 32.52 14.00
C SER A 64 14.97 33.39 13.05
N ILE A 65 14.33 34.25 12.26
CA ILE A 65 14.99 35.13 11.29
C ILE A 65 15.77 36.24 12.01
N ASP A 66 15.30 36.65 13.19
CA ASP A 66 15.98 37.56 14.11
C ASP A 66 16.45 36.80 15.35
N SER A 67 17.69 36.98 15.77
CA SER A 67 18.37 36.19 16.81
C SER A 67 17.80 36.30 18.23
N ALA A 68 16.63 36.93 18.41
CA ALA A 68 16.02 37.20 19.72
C ALA A 68 14.80 36.32 20.06
N GLU A 69 14.14 35.67 19.10
CA GLU A 69 13.02 34.78 19.42
C GLU A 69 13.48 33.35 19.72
N GLU A 70 13.15 32.86 20.92
CA GLU A 70 13.41 31.49 21.32
C GLU A 70 12.56 30.48 20.50
N PRO A 71 13.13 29.32 20.11
CA PRO A 71 12.38 28.24 19.47
C PRO A 71 11.15 27.83 20.29
N PHE A 72 10.10 27.36 19.62
CA PHE A 72 8.81 27.04 20.25
C PHE A 72 8.93 26.16 21.50
N PHE A 73 9.72 25.08 21.42
CA PHE A 73 9.93 24.19 22.56
C PHE A 73 10.65 24.88 23.72
N SER A 74 11.70 25.66 23.46
CA SER A 74 12.42 26.44 24.48
C SER A 74 11.52 27.49 25.14
N LYS A 75 10.76 28.22 24.33
CA LYS A 75 9.80 29.23 24.81
C LYS A 75 8.74 28.61 25.71
N PHE A 76 8.17 27.47 25.32
CA PHE A 76 7.19 26.76 26.13
C PHE A 76 7.82 26.19 27.41
N ARG A 77 9.01 25.60 27.31
CA ARG A 77 9.78 25.09 28.44
C ARG A 77 10.03 26.17 29.50
N ASN A 78 10.44 27.37 29.07
CA ASN A 78 10.83 28.47 29.96
C ASN A 78 9.60 29.14 30.59
N ASN A 79 8.53 29.33 29.81
CA ASN A 79 7.42 30.19 30.22
C ASN A 79 6.17 29.43 30.71
N SER A 80 6.02 28.15 30.36
CA SER A 80 4.75 27.42 30.53
C SER A 80 4.89 26.07 31.24
N THR A 81 6.11 25.66 31.61
CA THR A 81 6.33 24.44 32.40
C THR A 81 6.94 24.75 33.77
N HIS A 82 6.23 24.36 34.83
CA HIS A 82 6.65 24.58 36.21
C HIS A 82 6.86 23.27 36.97
N THR A 83 6.38 22.14 36.45
CA THR A 83 6.59 20.83 37.07
C THR A 83 7.85 20.15 36.55
N PRO A 84 8.62 19.44 37.42
CA PRO A 84 9.81 18.70 36.98
C PRO A 84 9.52 17.69 35.86
N GLN A 85 8.34 17.07 35.87
CA GLN A 85 7.94 16.09 34.87
C GLN A 85 7.70 16.74 33.49
N ALA A 86 7.01 17.88 33.42
CA ALA A 86 6.79 18.58 32.16
C ALA A 86 8.10 19.20 31.63
N GLN A 87 8.90 19.75 32.54
CA GLN A 87 10.23 20.26 32.24
C GLN A 87 11.13 19.18 31.62
N ALA A 88 11.20 17.99 32.22
CA ALA A 88 11.98 16.89 31.70
C ALA A 88 11.50 16.39 30.31
N LEU A 89 10.18 16.36 30.07
CA LEU A 89 9.64 16.02 28.74
C LEU A 89 10.07 17.03 27.68
N MET A 90 9.98 18.31 28.02
CA MET A 90 10.36 19.40 27.12
C MET A 90 11.87 19.42 26.88
N ASP A 91 12.70 19.20 27.91
CA ASP A 91 14.16 19.07 27.79
C ASP A 91 14.54 17.90 26.87
N PHE A 92 13.82 16.78 26.98
CA PHE A 92 13.95 15.65 26.05
C PHE A 92 13.62 16.06 24.61
N MET A 93 12.47 16.72 24.38
CA MET A 93 12.06 17.13 23.04
C MET A 93 13.05 18.12 22.43
N ILE A 94 13.48 19.14 23.18
CA ILE A 94 14.50 20.12 22.78
C ILE A 94 15.81 19.42 22.42
N THR A 95 16.26 18.48 23.25
CA THR A 95 17.51 17.75 23.01
C THR A 95 17.43 16.97 21.69
N VAL A 96 16.37 16.17 21.49
CA VAL A 96 16.21 15.34 20.30
C VAL A 96 16.06 16.19 19.03
N ASP A 97 15.30 17.28 19.10
CA ASP A 97 15.10 18.23 18.00
C ASP A 97 16.42 18.92 17.62
N SER A 98 17.20 19.34 18.62
CA SER A 98 18.50 20.01 18.41
C SER A 98 19.62 19.11 17.87
N GLU A 99 19.50 17.77 17.97
CA GLU A 99 20.53 16.86 17.45
C GLU A 99 20.66 16.94 15.92
N GLN A 100 19.63 17.41 15.20
CA GLN A 100 19.68 17.63 13.75
C GLN A 100 18.98 18.94 13.37
N ASP A 101 19.77 19.90 12.88
CA ASP A 101 19.22 21.10 12.25
C ASP A 101 18.65 20.76 10.86
N VAL A 102 17.35 20.40 10.83
CA VAL A 102 16.63 20.04 9.61
C VAL A 102 16.53 21.20 8.63
N PHE A 103 16.45 22.43 9.13
CA PHE A 103 16.37 23.63 8.29
C PHE A 103 17.65 23.83 7.52
N LYS A 104 18.81 23.78 8.20
CA LYS A 104 20.11 23.90 7.55
C LYS A 104 20.42 22.69 6.65
N LYS A 105 20.12 21.48 7.10
CA LYS A 105 20.44 20.24 6.37
C LYS A 105 19.74 20.15 5.02
N PHE A 106 18.51 20.65 4.93
CA PHE A 106 17.68 20.55 3.73
C PHE A 106 17.34 21.91 3.09
N ASN A 107 17.96 22.98 3.57
CA ASN A 107 17.71 24.36 3.12
C ASN A 107 16.21 24.72 3.15
N LEU A 108 15.57 24.42 4.29
CA LEU A 108 14.15 24.67 4.51
C LEU A 108 13.96 25.99 5.26
N THR A 109 12.92 26.71 4.89
CA THR A 109 12.48 27.94 5.55
C THR A 109 11.33 27.69 6.53
N SER A 110 10.58 26.61 6.35
CA SER A 110 9.54 26.17 7.27
C SER A 110 9.20 24.69 7.11
N VAL A 111 8.75 24.07 8.20
CA VAL A 111 8.23 22.70 8.25
C VAL A 111 6.89 22.68 9.00
N CYS A 112 6.04 21.71 8.65
CA CYS A 112 4.89 21.33 9.45
C CYS A 112 5.29 20.15 10.34
N GLU A 113 5.52 20.40 11.61
CA GLU A 113 5.85 19.36 12.57
C GLU A 113 4.57 18.63 13.02
N LEU A 114 4.49 17.33 12.77
CA LEU A 114 3.52 16.45 13.41
C LEU A 114 3.99 16.20 14.85
N MET A 115 3.64 17.12 15.73
CA MET A 115 4.12 17.17 17.11
C MET A 115 3.52 16.06 17.95
N PHE A 116 2.20 15.86 17.86
CA PHE A 116 1.53 14.82 18.64
C PHE A 116 0.43 14.09 17.87
N LEU A 117 0.43 12.76 18.01
CA LEU A 117 -0.61 11.89 17.47
C LEU A 117 -1.29 11.13 18.62
N ALA A 118 -2.60 11.26 18.75
CA ALA A 118 -3.34 10.58 19.82
C ALA A 118 -4.67 10.02 19.31
N ILE A 119 -4.94 8.75 19.65
CA ILE A 119 -6.16 8.02 19.31
C ILE A 119 -6.79 7.48 20.60
N LEU A 120 -8.11 7.63 20.75
CA LEU A 120 -8.83 7.05 21.88
C LEU A 120 -8.58 5.53 21.96
N PRO A 121 -8.35 4.95 23.15
CA PRO A 121 -7.97 3.54 23.29
C PRO A 121 -8.89 2.54 22.57
N THR A 122 -10.22 2.75 22.63
CA THR A 122 -11.23 1.91 21.98
C THR A 122 -11.27 2.01 20.45
N TRP A 123 -10.58 3.02 19.90
CA TRP A 123 -10.49 3.35 18.48
C TRP A 123 -9.11 3.05 17.87
N GLN A 124 -8.16 2.57 18.69
CA GLN A 124 -6.85 2.15 18.21
C GLN A 124 -6.94 0.94 17.29
N LYS A 125 -5.88 0.70 16.51
CA LYS A 125 -5.75 -0.42 15.54
C LYS A 125 -6.78 -0.41 14.39
N ARG A 126 -7.50 0.70 14.19
CA ARG A 126 -8.45 0.91 13.07
C ARG A 126 -7.88 1.74 11.92
N GLY A 127 -6.56 1.95 11.89
CA GLY A 127 -5.90 2.76 10.86
C GLY A 127 -6.00 4.28 11.04
N ILE A 128 -6.70 4.78 12.07
CA ILE A 128 -6.95 6.22 12.28
C ILE A 128 -5.65 7.03 12.41
N GLY A 129 -4.69 6.55 13.21
CA GLY A 129 -3.41 7.25 13.37
C GLY A 129 -2.66 7.41 12.05
N ARG A 130 -2.66 6.36 11.21
CA ARG A 130 -2.08 6.42 9.87
C ARG A 130 -2.84 7.39 8.97
N ALA A 131 -4.18 7.36 9.00
CA ALA A 131 -5.01 8.27 8.21
C ALA A 131 -4.73 9.74 8.58
N LEU A 132 -4.70 10.06 9.88
CA LEU A 132 -4.38 11.40 10.37
C LEU A 132 -2.98 11.86 9.96
N THR A 133 -1.96 11.00 10.06
CA THR A 133 -0.61 11.32 9.59
C THR A 133 -0.57 11.54 8.07
N ALA A 134 -1.28 10.73 7.29
CA ALA A 134 -1.39 10.91 5.84
C ALA A 134 -2.08 12.24 5.49
N SER A 135 -3.15 12.59 6.21
CA SER A 135 -3.85 13.86 6.04
C SER A 135 -2.99 15.06 6.46
N THR A 136 -2.14 14.95 7.48
CA THR A 136 -1.14 16.00 7.80
C THR A 136 -0.19 16.24 6.61
N ILE A 137 0.27 15.17 5.95
CA ILE A 137 1.14 15.28 4.76
C ILE A 137 0.39 15.96 3.60
N GLU A 138 -0.86 15.57 3.36
CA GLU A 138 -1.69 16.15 2.31
C GLU A 138 -1.98 17.63 2.56
N LEU A 139 -2.39 17.98 3.77
CA LEU A 139 -2.57 19.37 4.20
C LEU A 139 -1.30 20.18 3.95
N THR A 140 -0.15 19.70 4.43
CA THR A 140 1.15 20.37 4.24
C THR A 140 1.48 20.59 2.77
N ARG A 141 1.11 19.66 1.89
CA ARG A 141 1.27 19.79 0.42
C ARG A 141 0.41 20.91 -0.16
N HIS A 142 -0.80 21.10 0.35
CA HIS A 142 -1.66 22.18 -0.12
C HIS A 142 -1.18 23.54 0.40
N LEU A 143 -0.77 23.59 1.68
CA LEU A 143 -0.16 24.76 2.30
C LEU A 143 1.09 25.23 1.53
N SER A 144 1.94 24.31 1.10
CA SER A 144 3.16 24.64 0.36
C SER A 144 2.88 25.31 -1.00
N LYS A 145 1.75 24.97 -1.63
CA LYS A 145 1.30 25.56 -2.90
C LYS A 145 0.55 26.89 -2.72
N GLY A 146 0.10 27.19 -1.50
CA GLY A 146 -0.76 28.35 -1.21
C GLY A 146 -2.21 28.15 -1.62
N ASN A 147 -2.69 26.90 -1.65
CA ASN A 147 -4.01 26.53 -2.18
C ASN A 147 -5.14 26.50 -1.13
N GLU A 148 -4.96 27.03 0.09
CA GLU A 148 -5.99 26.94 1.14
C GLU A 148 -6.36 28.25 1.82
N ASP A 149 -7.66 28.35 2.11
CA ASP A 149 -8.39 29.43 2.79
C ASP A 149 -8.29 29.30 4.33
N ILE A 150 -7.14 28.87 4.86
CA ILE A 150 -6.94 28.79 6.31
C ILE A 150 -6.58 30.19 6.82
N LYS A 151 -7.54 30.89 7.43
CA LYS A 151 -7.36 32.27 7.93
C LYS A 151 -6.19 32.45 8.92
N SER A 152 -5.68 31.39 9.54
CA SER A 152 -4.59 31.43 10.53
C SER A 152 -3.18 31.26 9.95
N ILE A 153 -3.02 30.78 8.71
CA ILE A 153 -1.70 30.50 8.11
C ILE A 153 -1.11 31.68 7.32
N THR A 154 -1.88 32.75 7.07
CA THR A 154 -1.39 33.91 6.28
C THR A 154 -0.16 34.57 6.90
N ASN A 155 0.07 34.33 8.19
CA ASN A 155 1.15 34.92 8.98
C ASN A 155 2.38 33.99 9.13
N PHE A 156 2.35 32.77 8.57
CA PHE A 156 3.46 31.83 8.67
C PHE A 156 4.11 31.59 7.30
N PRO A 157 5.44 31.33 7.25
CA PRO A 157 6.07 30.87 6.03
C PRO A 157 5.45 29.55 5.58
N LYS A 158 5.40 29.31 4.26
CA LYS A 158 4.80 28.10 3.71
C LYS A 158 5.63 26.86 4.11
N PRO A 159 5.04 25.86 4.77
CA PRO A 159 5.78 24.67 5.17
C PRO A 159 6.22 23.88 3.93
N GLN A 160 7.46 23.42 3.92
CA GLN A 160 8.08 22.72 2.78
C GLN A 160 8.21 21.21 3.02
N ALA A 161 8.17 20.78 4.28
CA ALA A 161 8.29 19.38 4.67
C ALA A 161 7.41 19.07 5.89
N VAL A 162 7.20 17.78 6.15
CA VAL A 162 6.62 17.29 7.42
C VAL A 162 7.72 16.62 8.22
N THR A 163 7.89 17.07 9.47
CA THR A 163 8.81 16.47 10.44
C THR A 163 8.04 15.81 11.58
N ALA A 164 8.62 14.80 12.21
CA ALA A 164 8.02 14.15 13.36
C ALA A 164 9.07 13.44 14.23
N ILE A 165 8.85 13.44 15.55
CA ILE A 165 9.59 12.62 16.51
C ILE A 165 8.76 11.37 16.84
N PHE A 166 9.12 10.22 16.25
CA PHE A 166 8.40 8.97 16.49
C PHE A 166 9.00 8.16 17.64
N THR A 167 8.31 8.20 18.78
CA THR A 167 8.78 7.59 20.04
C THR A 167 8.29 6.15 20.26
N SER A 168 7.17 5.73 19.64
CA SER A 168 6.64 4.38 19.81
C SER A 168 6.86 3.50 18.57
N LYS A 169 6.94 2.18 18.74
CA LYS A 169 6.96 1.23 17.60
C LYS A 169 5.76 1.42 16.66
N TYR A 170 4.61 1.80 17.19
CA TYR A 170 3.40 2.02 16.38
C TYR A 170 3.54 3.26 15.51
N SER A 171 4.00 4.37 16.09
CA SER A 171 4.17 5.64 15.39
C SER A 171 5.35 5.59 14.41
N GLN A 172 6.43 4.87 14.75
CA GLN A 172 7.54 4.57 13.83
C GLN A 172 7.07 3.76 12.61
N ARG A 173 6.23 2.72 12.83
CA ARG A 173 5.63 1.95 11.72
C ARG A 173 4.71 2.81 10.85
N ILE A 174 3.94 3.72 11.45
CA ILE A 174 3.11 4.68 10.70
C ILE A 174 4.00 5.54 9.81
N GLY A 175 5.04 6.16 10.38
CA GLY A 175 6.02 6.95 9.64
C GLY A 175 6.63 6.16 8.47
N GLN A 176 7.22 5.00 8.76
CA GLN A 176 7.79 4.10 7.74
C GLN A 176 6.79 3.80 6.61
N SER A 177 5.55 3.45 6.96
CA SER A 177 4.51 3.15 5.95
C SER A 177 4.10 4.34 5.08
N LEU A 178 4.39 5.57 5.52
CA LEU A 178 4.03 6.80 4.82
C LEU A 178 5.23 7.46 4.13
N GLY A 179 6.37 6.77 4.02
CA GLY A 179 7.53 7.25 3.26
C GLY A 179 8.40 8.27 3.98
N PHE A 180 8.25 8.39 5.30
CA PHE A 180 9.09 9.22 6.14
C PHE A 180 10.52 8.64 6.25
N ARG A 181 11.55 9.44 5.93
CA ARG A 181 12.98 9.09 5.93
C ARG A 181 13.63 9.30 7.29
N VAL A 182 14.35 8.30 7.81
CA VAL A 182 15.10 8.44 9.07
C VAL A 182 16.25 9.45 8.97
N LEU A 183 16.19 10.51 9.78
CA LEU A 183 17.22 11.56 9.89
C LEU A 183 18.20 11.32 11.03
N ASN A 184 17.72 10.75 12.14
CA ASN A 184 18.52 10.46 13.32
C ASN A 184 17.85 9.37 14.16
N THR A 185 18.68 8.63 14.89
CA THR A 185 18.24 7.63 15.85
C THR A 185 18.85 7.86 17.22
N VAL A 186 18.00 8.12 18.20
CA VAL A 186 18.43 8.41 19.58
C VAL A 186 18.05 7.24 20.49
N PRO A 187 18.98 6.59 21.19
CA PRO A 187 18.61 5.51 22.10
C PRO A 187 18.11 6.09 23.42
N TYR A 188 17.00 5.54 23.95
CA TYR A 188 16.40 6.01 25.21
C TYR A 188 17.36 6.01 26.41
N LYS A 189 18.39 5.16 26.38
CA LYS A 189 19.43 5.10 27.42
C LYS A 189 20.17 6.43 27.65
N LYS A 190 20.06 7.40 26.75
CA LYS A 190 20.66 8.74 26.89
C LYS A 190 19.91 9.65 27.86
N PHE A 191 18.67 9.32 28.25
CA PHE A 191 17.83 10.21 29.04
C PHE A 191 17.57 9.59 30.43
N HIS A 192 17.51 10.41 31.49
CA HIS A 192 17.28 9.99 32.89
C HIS A 192 16.36 10.97 33.65
N PHE A 193 15.48 10.44 34.52
CA PHE A 193 14.56 11.23 35.35
C PHE A 193 14.24 10.43 36.63
N ASN A 194 14.55 11.01 37.79
CA ASN A 194 14.42 10.38 39.12
C ASN A 194 15.10 8.99 39.25
N ASP A 195 16.36 8.87 38.79
CA ASP A 195 17.16 7.62 38.81
C ASP A 195 16.56 6.42 38.07
N VAL A 196 15.39 6.59 37.46
CA VAL A 196 14.85 5.70 36.45
C VAL A 196 15.45 6.11 35.12
N LYS A 197 16.03 5.14 34.38
CA LYS A 197 16.42 5.35 32.98
C LYS A 197 15.20 5.92 32.24
N SER A 198 15.29 7.16 31.76
CA SER A 198 14.20 7.79 31.02
C SER A 198 14.05 7.08 29.69
N VAL A 199 13.13 6.14 29.70
CA VAL A 199 12.24 6.01 28.56
C VAL A 199 11.55 7.37 28.45
N ALA A 200 11.44 7.96 27.26
CA ALA A 200 10.64 9.17 27.06
C ALA A 200 9.22 8.84 27.49
N LEU A 201 8.96 9.07 28.77
CA LEU A 201 7.70 9.03 29.44
C LEU A 201 6.73 7.99 28.83
N ALA A 202 7.11 6.74 28.56
CA ALA A 202 6.22 5.74 27.99
C ALA A 202 6.60 4.35 28.49
N VAL A 203 5.82 3.78 29.41
CA VAL A 203 5.87 2.33 29.76
C VAL A 203 5.60 1.57 28.44
N ILE A 204 6.42 0.60 27.98
CA ILE A 204 6.46 -0.81 28.39
C ILE A 204 7.63 -1.59 27.73
N THR A 205 8.36 -2.31 28.58
CA THR A 205 9.13 -3.59 28.47
C THR A 205 10.11 -3.89 27.31
N SER A 206 11.32 -4.21 27.78
CA SER A 206 12.36 -5.14 27.32
C SER A 206 13.00 -4.96 25.93
N THR A 207 14.31 -4.77 26.05
CA THR A 207 15.43 -5.10 25.15
C THR A 207 15.44 -4.40 23.78
N ASP A 208 16.42 -3.49 23.65
CA ASP A 208 17.00 -2.87 22.45
C ASP A 208 16.04 -2.18 21.49
N ARG A 209 15.81 -0.86 21.69
CA ARG A 209 14.99 -0.04 20.78
C ARG A 209 15.48 1.40 20.63
N GLU A 210 15.37 1.87 19.39
CA GLU A 210 15.92 3.09 18.80
C GLU A 210 14.80 4.12 18.47
N ILE A 211 15.04 5.43 18.66
CA ILE A 211 14.17 6.54 18.19
C ILE A 211 14.42 6.75 16.69
N CYS A 212 13.47 7.28 15.90
CA CYS A 212 13.75 7.71 14.52
C CYS A 212 13.13 9.09 14.28
N LEU A 213 13.94 10.12 14.01
CA LEU A 213 13.49 11.37 13.39
C LEU A 213 13.12 11.04 11.96
N LEU A 214 11.96 11.45 11.45
CA LEU A 214 11.65 11.21 10.05
C LEU A 214 11.19 12.45 9.26
N GLU A 215 11.51 12.51 7.97
CA GLU A 215 11.06 13.55 7.02
C GLU A 215 10.50 12.96 5.72
N ASN A 216 9.39 13.49 5.20
CA ASN A 216 8.83 13.04 3.91
C ASN A 216 9.25 13.99 2.78
N TYR A 217 10.09 13.50 1.85
CA TYR A 217 10.33 14.17 0.58
C TYR A 217 9.14 13.88 -0.34
N PHE A 218 8.60 14.88 -1.04
CA PHE A 218 7.54 14.67 -2.02
C PHE A 218 7.94 13.61 -3.04
N ILE A 219 7.54 12.35 -2.81
CA ILE A 219 7.54 11.34 -3.85
C ILE A 219 6.45 11.80 -4.79
N LYS A 220 6.89 12.39 -5.91
CA LYS A 220 6.05 12.68 -7.06
C LYS A 220 5.27 11.39 -7.32
N MET A 221 3.95 11.39 -7.07
CA MET A 221 3.10 10.32 -7.57
C MET A 221 3.48 10.21 -9.04
N SER A 222 3.93 9.02 -9.45
CA SER A 222 4.12 8.78 -10.87
C SER A 222 2.81 9.15 -11.55
N GLU A 223 2.84 9.90 -12.64
CA GLU A 223 1.64 10.26 -13.43
C GLU A 223 0.81 9.01 -13.81
N ARG A 224 1.42 7.83 -13.71
CA ARG A 224 0.85 6.52 -14.03
C ARG A 224 0.25 5.77 -12.84
N CYS A 225 0.22 6.37 -11.64
CA CYS A 225 -0.35 5.77 -10.44
C CYS A 225 -1.88 5.68 -10.58
N LEU A 226 -2.43 4.46 -10.58
CA LEU A 226 -3.87 4.24 -10.69
C LEU A 226 -4.54 4.07 -9.32
N LYS A 227 -3.83 3.47 -8.35
CA LYS A 227 -4.33 3.22 -6.99
C LYS A 227 -3.19 2.93 -6.03
N LEU A 228 -3.23 3.52 -4.83
CA LEU A 228 -2.31 3.13 -3.75
C LEU A 228 -2.87 1.92 -3.00
N ILE A 229 -2.01 0.95 -2.68
CA ILE A 229 -2.37 -0.26 -1.94
C ILE A 229 -1.38 -0.53 -0.81
N CYS A 230 -1.72 -1.46 0.08
CA CYS A 230 -0.87 -1.87 1.20
C CYS A 230 -0.28 -0.68 1.98
N ASN A 231 -1.15 0.23 2.41
CA ASN A 231 -0.75 1.44 3.14
C ASN A 231 0.16 2.39 2.35
N GLY A 232 0.01 2.47 1.03
CA GLY A 232 0.73 3.45 0.21
C GLY A 232 2.19 3.09 -0.03
N GLU A 233 2.60 1.88 0.31
CA GLU A 233 3.94 1.37 0.00
C GLU A 233 4.04 0.86 -1.44
N PHE A 234 2.89 0.55 -2.05
CA PHE A 234 2.80 0.11 -3.43
C PHE A 234 1.74 0.93 -4.16
N GLU A 235 1.97 1.09 -5.45
CA GLU A 235 1.01 1.65 -6.39
C GLU A 235 0.64 0.61 -7.45
N ILE A 236 -0.62 0.59 -7.86
CA ILE A 236 -1.05 -0.13 -9.06
C ILE A 236 -0.77 0.76 -10.26
N VAL A 237 -0.09 0.20 -11.26
CA VAL A 237 0.21 0.85 -12.54
C VAL A 237 -0.27 -0.04 -13.69
N LYS A 238 -0.66 0.58 -14.81
CA LYS A 238 -0.88 -0.12 -16.09
C LYS A 238 0.49 -0.55 -16.64
N ILE A 239 0.59 -1.79 -17.13
CA ILE A 239 1.83 -2.29 -17.76
C ILE A 239 1.84 -1.79 -19.21
N THR A 240 2.54 -0.68 -19.45
CA THR A 240 2.81 -0.11 -20.78
C THR A 240 4.13 -0.67 -21.35
N GLU A 241 4.41 -0.40 -22.63
CA GLU A 241 5.59 -0.95 -23.34
C GLU A 241 6.91 -0.78 -22.59
N ASP A 242 7.11 0.36 -21.94
CA ASP A 242 8.32 0.66 -21.17
C ASP A 242 8.45 -0.18 -19.88
N LEU A 243 7.39 -0.86 -19.46
CA LEU A 243 7.38 -1.81 -18.34
C LEU A 243 7.40 -3.27 -18.80
N TYR A 244 7.41 -3.56 -20.11
CA TYR A 244 7.36 -4.94 -20.61
C TYR A 244 8.55 -5.77 -20.14
N ASP A 245 9.76 -5.22 -20.19
CA ASP A 245 10.96 -5.96 -19.77
C ASP A 245 10.94 -6.27 -18.27
N ALA A 246 10.45 -5.34 -17.44
CA ALA A 246 10.26 -5.57 -16.01
C ALA A 246 9.17 -6.62 -15.72
N ALA A 247 8.10 -6.63 -16.52
CA ALA A 247 7.03 -7.63 -16.42
C ALA A 247 7.52 -9.02 -16.84
N VAL A 248 8.31 -9.11 -17.93
CA VAL A 248 8.95 -10.34 -18.40
C VAL A 248 9.91 -10.89 -17.36
N GLU A 249 10.75 -10.04 -16.76
CA GLU A 249 11.68 -10.47 -15.71
C GLU A 249 10.92 -11.05 -14.51
N LEU A 250 9.90 -10.35 -14.00
CA LEU A 250 9.07 -10.84 -12.90
C LEU A 250 8.37 -12.16 -13.26
N PHE A 251 7.81 -12.26 -14.46
CA PHE A 251 7.16 -13.47 -14.94
C PHE A 251 8.14 -14.65 -14.97
N GLN A 252 9.28 -14.52 -15.66
CA GLN A 252 10.26 -15.60 -15.81
C GLN A 252 10.88 -16.02 -14.47
N ASN A 253 11.13 -15.07 -13.57
CA ASN A 253 11.81 -15.36 -12.31
C ASN A 253 10.89 -15.81 -11.19
N TYR A 254 9.58 -15.49 -11.24
CA TYR A 254 8.66 -15.79 -10.14
C TYR A 254 7.43 -16.56 -10.58
N PHE A 255 6.81 -16.25 -11.73
CA PHE A 255 5.67 -17.04 -12.20
C PHE A 255 6.14 -18.41 -12.74
N SER A 256 7.00 -18.42 -13.76
CA SER A 256 7.44 -19.65 -14.44
C SER A 256 8.12 -20.66 -13.50
N LYS A 257 8.68 -20.20 -12.38
CA LYS A 257 9.35 -21.05 -11.39
C LYS A 257 8.44 -21.60 -10.31
N ASN A 258 7.26 -21.03 -10.08
CA ASN A 258 6.42 -21.38 -8.93
C ASN A 258 4.99 -21.78 -9.32
N GLU A 259 4.60 -21.64 -10.58
CA GLU A 259 3.29 -22.07 -11.06
C GLU A 259 3.23 -23.61 -11.20
N ASN A 260 2.11 -24.22 -10.83
CA ASN A 260 1.97 -25.66 -10.68
C ASN A 260 2.13 -26.46 -11.97
N LEU A 261 1.59 -26.00 -13.11
CA LEU A 261 1.81 -26.68 -14.39
C LEU A 261 3.29 -26.57 -14.82
N GLY A 262 3.90 -25.41 -14.60
CA GLY A 262 5.32 -25.20 -14.85
C GLY A 262 6.24 -26.08 -14.00
N LEU A 263 5.91 -26.23 -12.70
CA LEU A 263 6.58 -27.14 -11.79
C LEU A 263 6.38 -28.60 -12.20
N ALA A 264 5.14 -29.02 -12.46
CA ALA A 264 4.82 -30.39 -12.80
C ALA A 264 5.47 -30.86 -14.11
N LEU A 265 5.66 -29.95 -15.07
CA LEU A 265 6.30 -30.26 -16.34
C LEU A 265 7.79 -29.92 -16.35
N ASN A 266 8.35 -29.52 -15.21
CA ASN A 266 9.75 -29.14 -15.05
C ASN A 266 10.22 -28.18 -16.16
N LEU A 267 9.55 -27.04 -16.28
CA LEU A 267 9.91 -25.99 -17.24
C LEU A 267 11.14 -25.17 -16.82
N ILE A 268 11.52 -25.26 -15.54
CA ILE A 268 12.59 -24.44 -14.97
C ILE A 268 13.92 -24.76 -15.68
N GLY A 269 14.56 -23.73 -16.22
CA GLY A 269 15.88 -23.84 -16.84
C GLY A 269 15.87 -24.34 -18.29
N CYS A 270 14.72 -24.58 -18.92
CA CYS A 270 14.62 -24.93 -20.33
C CYS A 270 14.68 -23.67 -21.23
N PRO A 271 15.77 -23.42 -21.99
CA PRO A 271 15.94 -22.16 -22.73
C PRO A 271 14.85 -21.92 -23.78
N ASP A 272 14.43 -22.97 -24.49
CA ASP A 272 13.42 -22.87 -25.56
C ASP A 272 12.05 -22.46 -25.01
N THR A 273 11.70 -22.91 -23.80
CA THR A 273 10.45 -22.50 -23.13
C THR A 273 10.50 -21.05 -22.68
N ARG A 274 11.68 -20.52 -22.31
CA ARG A 274 11.82 -19.15 -21.80
C ARG A 274 11.55 -18.10 -22.87
N ALA A 275 12.13 -18.28 -24.06
CA ALA A 275 11.92 -17.39 -25.20
C ALA A 275 10.47 -17.42 -25.69
N SER A 276 9.89 -18.63 -25.75
CA SER A 276 8.49 -18.85 -26.12
C SER A 276 7.53 -18.16 -25.13
N GLN A 277 7.74 -18.34 -23.83
CA GLN A 277 6.96 -17.69 -22.77
C GLN A 277 7.07 -16.16 -22.80
N GLU A 278 8.26 -15.62 -23.05
CA GLU A 278 8.45 -14.18 -23.20
C GLU A 278 7.64 -13.63 -24.37
N LYS A 279 7.74 -14.28 -25.53
CA LYS A 279 6.98 -13.89 -26.73
C LYS A 279 5.47 -13.92 -26.45
N PHE A 280 4.99 -14.97 -25.78
CA PHE A 280 3.59 -15.10 -25.41
C PHE A 280 3.15 -14.01 -24.43
N LEU A 281 3.91 -13.76 -23.37
CA LEU A 281 3.61 -12.70 -22.40
C LEU A 281 3.55 -11.33 -23.08
N ARG A 282 4.52 -10.99 -23.93
CA ARG A 282 4.53 -9.71 -24.66
C ARG A 282 3.34 -9.58 -25.59
N LEU A 283 2.86 -10.67 -26.18
CA LEU A 283 1.63 -10.67 -26.98
C LEU A 283 0.41 -10.32 -26.13
N LEU A 284 0.26 -10.94 -24.95
CA LEU A 284 -0.85 -10.64 -24.02
C LEU A 284 -0.84 -9.18 -23.54
N LEU A 285 0.36 -8.63 -23.29
CA LEU A 285 0.49 -7.25 -22.83
C LEU A 285 0.00 -6.21 -23.86
N LYS A 286 -0.06 -6.55 -25.16
CA LYS A 286 -0.53 -5.64 -26.22
C LYS A 286 -1.98 -5.21 -26.04
N ASP A 287 -2.82 -5.98 -25.37
CA ASP A 287 -4.21 -5.59 -25.07
C ASP A 287 -4.29 -4.37 -24.14
N ASN A 288 -3.17 -4.00 -23.49
CA ASN A 288 -3.03 -2.80 -22.65
C ASN A 288 -4.05 -2.76 -21.48
N ILE A 289 -4.44 -3.93 -20.99
CA ILE A 289 -5.33 -4.14 -19.82
C ILE A 289 -4.66 -4.92 -18.68
N SER A 290 -3.34 -5.01 -18.70
CA SER A 290 -2.55 -5.70 -17.68
C SER A 290 -2.01 -4.70 -16.65
N PHE A 291 -1.91 -5.14 -15.39
CA PHE A 291 -1.58 -4.26 -14.25
C PHE A 291 -0.48 -4.86 -13.38
N ALA A 292 0.31 -4.00 -12.76
CA ALA A 292 1.33 -4.39 -11.81
C ALA A 292 1.22 -3.60 -10.51
N ALA A 293 1.60 -4.22 -9.40
CA ALA A 293 1.88 -3.50 -8.16
C ALA A 293 3.36 -3.11 -8.17
N ARG A 294 3.68 -1.82 -8.18
CA ARG A 294 5.04 -1.30 -8.10
C ARG A 294 5.34 -0.87 -6.67
N HIS A 295 6.44 -1.37 -6.11
CA HIS A 295 6.95 -0.95 -4.81
C HIS A 295 7.51 0.46 -4.93
N ILE A 296 6.93 1.42 -4.21
CA ILE A 296 7.25 2.84 -4.39
C ILE A 296 8.71 3.16 -4.01
N PRO A 297 9.26 2.67 -2.89
CA PRO A 297 10.65 2.95 -2.53
C PRO A 297 11.68 2.43 -3.54
N SER A 298 11.50 1.22 -4.08
CA SER A 298 12.48 0.61 -5.01
C SER A 298 12.12 0.79 -6.49
N GLN A 299 10.94 1.32 -6.80
CA GLN A 299 10.36 1.41 -8.15
C GLN A 299 10.23 0.06 -8.88
N GLN A 300 10.41 -1.05 -8.18
CA GLN A 300 10.38 -2.39 -8.74
C GLN A 300 8.95 -2.91 -8.86
N LEU A 301 8.63 -3.62 -9.94
CA LEU A 301 7.38 -4.37 -10.01
C LEU A 301 7.41 -5.51 -9.00
N ALA A 302 6.50 -5.48 -8.02
CA ALA A 302 6.38 -6.42 -6.93
C ALA A 302 5.39 -7.56 -7.22
N ALA A 303 4.38 -7.28 -8.05
CA ALA A 303 3.40 -8.27 -8.50
C ALA A 303 2.85 -7.88 -9.88
N LEU A 304 2.34 -8.85 -10.64
CA LEU A 304 1.67 -8.65 -11.92
C LEU A 304 0.34 -9.40 -11.98
N CYS A 305 -0.58 -8.84 -12.77
CA CYS A 305 -1.85 -9.43 -13.18
C CYS A 305 -2.00 -9.18 -14.68
N VAL A 306 -1.75 -10.22 -15.47
CA VAL A 306 -1.78 -10.18 -16.94
C VAL A 306 -3.12 -10.69 -17.40
N ASN A 307 -3.75 -9.91 -18.28
CA ASN A 307 -5.11 -10.13 -18.71
C ASN A 307 -5.20 -10.04 -20.24
N LYS A 308 -6.18 -10.76 -20.80
CA LYS A 308 -6.49 -10.76 -22.23
C LYS A 308 -7.98 -10.51 -22.45
N ILE A 309 -8.34 -9.77 -23.50
CA ILE A 309 -9.74 -9.69 -23.93
C ILE A 309 -10.02 -10.84 -24.90
N GLU A 310 -11.05 -11.61 -24.61
CA GLU A 310 -11.54 -12.68 -25.47
C GLU A 310 -12.99 -12.40 -25.88
N VAL A 311 -13.31 -12.71 -27.12
CA VAL A 311 -14.62 -12.49 -27.74
C VAL A 311 -15.11 -13.82 -28.28
N ASN A 312 -16.41 -14.07 -28.18
CA ASN A 312 -17.02 -15.27 -28.73
C ASN A 312 -16.76 -15.34 -30.25
N LYS A 313 -15.94 -16.29 -30.68
CA LYS A 313 -15.50 -16.43 -32.07
C LYS A 313 -16.60 -16.97 -33.00
N ILE A 314 -17.76 -17.35 -32.47
CA ILE A 314 -18.90 -17.83 -33.27
C ILE A 314 -19.41 -16.74 -34.24
N GLU A 315 -19.14 -15.45 -34.00
CA GLU A 315 -19.57 -14.35 -34.89
C GLU A 315 -18.47 -13.72 -35.75
N ASN A 316 -17.18 -14.05 -35.59
CA ASN A 316 -16.10 -13.46 -36.38
C ASN A 316 -15.12 -14.51 -36.91
N SER A 317 -15.48 -15.10 -38.05
CA SER A 317 -14.58 -15.89 -38.89
C SER A 317 -13.58 -14.98 -39.62
N SER A 318 -12.56 -14.52 -38.91
CA SER A 318 -11.30 -14.12 -39.56
C SER A 318 -10.16 -14.81 -38.83
N HIS A 319 -9.81 -16.01 -39.28
CA HIS A 319 -8.60 -16.70 -38.89
C HIS A 319 -7.39 -15.85 -39.29
N THR A 320 -6.82 -15.10 -38.35
CA THR A 320 -5.37 -14.87 -38.35
C THR A 320 -4.75 -15.97 -37.50
N THR A 321 -4.38 -17.06 -38.17
CA THR A 321 -3.47 -18.07 -37.62
C THR A 321 -2.08 -17.42 -37.47
N GLU A 322 -1.91 -16.59 -36.45
CA GLU A 322 -0.57 -16.42 -35.89
C GLU A 322 -0.20 -17.77 -35.28
N ALA A 323 0.86 -18.40 -35.79
CA ALA A 323 1.37 -19.66 -35.27
C ALA A 323 1.50 -19.54 -33.74
N GLU A 324 0.87 -20.47 -33.02
CA GLU A 324 0.92 -20.47 -31.57
C GLU A 324 2.39 -20.43 -31.13
N PRO A 325 2.80 -19.46 -30.28
CA PRO A 325 4.21 -19.26 -29.92
C PRO A 325 4.84 -20.47 -29.21
N ASN A 326 4.06 -21.52 -28.93
CA ASN A 326 4.42 -22.72 -28.18
C ASN A 326 4.53 -23.99 -29.03
N ALA A 327 4.26 -23.92 -30.35
CA ALA A 327 4.25 -25.09 -31.22
C ALA A 327 5.63 -25.76 -31.31
N GLY A 328 5.67 -27.09 -31.16
CA GLY A 328 6.89 -27.89 -31.24
C GLY A 328 7.65 -28.07 -29.93
N ILE A 329 7.14 -27.55 -28.80
CA ILE A 329 7.71 -27.78 -27.46
C ILE A 329 6.75 -28.66 -26.66
N PRO A 330 6.98 -29.98 -26.52
CA PRO A 330 6.01 -30.94 -25.97
C PRO A 330 5.45 -30.57 -24.60
N LYS A 331 6.29 -29.98 -23.73
CA LYS A 331 5.86 -29.51 -22.41
C LYS A 331 4.90 -28.33 -22.49
N MET A 332 5.14 -27.38 -23.39
CA MET A 332 4.25 -26.24 -23.59
C MET A 332 2.95 -26.65 -24.29
N GLU A 333 3.03 -27.60 -25.23
CA GLU A 333 1.86 -28.21 -25.85
C GLU A 333 0.98 -28.91 -24.81
N LYS A 334 1.58 -29.63 -23.85
CA LYS A 334 0.83 -30.26 -22.76
C LYS A 334 0.12 -29.23 -21.87
N ILE A 335 0.75 -28.09 -21.58
CA ILE A 335 0.08 -26.99 -20.85
C ILE A 335 -1.09 -26.46 -21.66
N GLY A 336 -0.89 -26.23 -22.96
CA GLY A 336 -1.94 -25.81 -23.88
C GLY A 336 -3.13 -26.76 -23.87
N GLU A 337 -2.89 -28.07 -23.97
CA GLU A 337 -3.91 -29.11 -23.89
C GLU A 337 -4.70 -29.06 -22.58
N ILE A 338 -4.02 -28.94 -21.44
CA ILE A 338 -4.67 -28.88 -20.12
C ILE A 338 -5.52 -27.60 -20.01
N ILE A 339 -4.97 -26.44 -20.37
CA ILE A 339 -5.72 -25.16 -20.32
C ILE A 339 -6.91 -25.20 -21.28
N HIS A 340 -6.74 -25.75 -22.48
CA HIS A 340 -7.81 -25.92 -23.45
C HIS A 340 -8.91 -26.85 -22.91
N HIS A 341 -8.55 -27.99 -22.32
CA HIS A 341 -9.51 -28.89 -21.68
C HIS A 341 -10.29 -28.17 -20.57
N MET A 342 -9.61 -27.40 -19.70
CA MET A 342 -10.27 -26.68 -18.62
C MET A 342 -11.27 -25.62 -19.12
N THR A 343 -10.93 -24.89 -20.18
CA THR A 343 -11.75 -23.78 -20.69
C THR A 343 -12.85 -24.23 -21.65
N THR A 344 -12.73 -25.39 -22.30
CA THR A 344 -13.76 -25.95 -23.19
C THR A 344 -14.73 -26.91 -22.50
N SER A 345 -14.41 -27.38 -21.29
CA SER A 345 -15.32 -28.22 -20.49
C SER A 345 -16.57 -27.48 -20.01
N PHE A 346 -16.58 -26.15 -20.08
CA PHE A 346 -17.76 -25.32 -19.82
C PHE A 346 -17.81 -24.15 -20.79
N ASP A 347 -18.85 -24.08 -21.63
CA ASP A 347 -19.05 -22.98 -22.57
C ASP A 347 -19.63 -21.75 -21.87
N VAL A 348 -18.75 -20.90 -21.34
CA VAL A 348 -19.15 -19.68 -20.62
C VAL A 348 -19.95 -18.72 -21.50
N TYR A 349 -19.66 -18.64 -22.81
CA TYR A 349 -20.35 -17.72 -23.71
C TYR A 349 -21.81 -18.11 -23.87
N LYS A 350 -22.06 -19.40 -24.10
CA LYS A 350 -23.42 -19.95 -24.22
C LYS A 350 -24.16 -19.91 -22.89
N GLU A 351 -23.57 -20.46 -21.83
CA GLU A 351 -24.27 -20.63 -20.55
C GLU A 351 -24.52 -19.30 -19.84
N TRP A 352 -23.63 -18.32 -20.00
CA TRP A 352 -23.80 -16.99 -19.41
C TRP A 352 -24.34 -15.95 -20.39
N GLN A 353 -24.57 -16.31 -21.65
CA GLN A 353 -25.05 -15.38 -22.68
C GLN A 353 -24.21 -14.09 -22.70
N VAL A 354 -22.88 -14.26 -22.67
CA VAL A 354 -21.91 -13.18 -22.78
C VAL A 354 -21.18 -13.30 -24.10
N ASN A 355 -20.77 -12.17 -24.66
CA ASN A 355 -20.04 -12.13 -25.94
C ASN A 355 -18.57 -11.74 -25.78
N CYS A 356 -18.22 -11.06 -24.69
CA CYS A 356 -16.86 -10.65 -24.41
C CYS A 356 -16.52 -10.89 -22.94
N ILE A 357 -15.31 -11.40 -22.69
CA ILE A 357 -14.78 -11.67 -21.36
C ILE A 357 -13.35 -11.10 -21.24
N ILE A 358 -12.94 -10.82 -20.00
CA ILE A 358 -11.52 -10.69 -19.67
C ILE A 358 -11.04 -12.04 -19.13
N GLU A 359 -10.01 -12.61 -19.74
CA GLU A 359 -9.29 -13.74 -19.17
C GLU A 359 -8.14 -13.22 -18.30
N LEU A 360 -8.18 -13.51 -17.00
CA LEU A 360 -7.04 -13.31 -16.11
C LEU A 360 -6.08 -14.48 -16.30
N THR A 361 -5.07 -14.28 -17.15
CA THR A 361 -4.15 -15.33 -17.61
C THR A 361 -3.05 -15.62 -16.60
N PHE A 362 -2.38 -14.58 -16.08
CA PHE A 362 -1.27 -14.75 -15.14
C PHE A 362 -1.39 -13.86 -13.91
N LEU A 363 -1.12 -14.43 -12.73
CA LEU A 363 -1.07 -13.72 -11.46
C LEU A 363 0.19 -14.15 -10.71
N SER A 364 1.09 -13.20 -10.45
CA SER A 364 2.37 -13.49 -9.80
C SER A 364 2.75 -12.40 -8.81
N THR A 365 3.48 -12.79 -7.77
CA THR A 365 4.01 -11.89 -6.74
C THR A 365 5.42 -12.32 -6.41
N ARG A 366 6.33 -11.36 -6.28
CA ARG A 366 7.69 -11.66 -5.83
C ARG A 366 7.67 -12.27 -4.43
N THR A 367 8.60 -13.18 -4.16
CA THR A 367 8.63 -13.92 -2.89
C THR A 367 8.88 -12.98 -1.70
N GLU A 368 9.74 -11.97 -1.86
CA GLU A 368 10.02 -10.94 -0.84
C GLU A 368 8.81 -10.05 -0.52
N PHE A 369 7.84 -9.94 -1.43
CA PHE A 369 6.61 -9.18 -1.24
C PHE A 369 5.37 -10.07 -1.04
N SER A 370 5.56 -11.39 -0.87
CA SER A 370 4.48 -12.34 -0.68
C SER A 370 3.77 -12.16 0.67
N ARG A 371 2.55 -12.69 0.77
CA ARG A 371 1.68 -12.59 1.96
C ARG A 371 1.27 -11.16 2.34
N ARG A 372 1.41 -10.22 1.41
CA ARG A 372 1.01 -8.81 1.60
C ARG A 372 -0.34 -8.46 0.98
N GLY A 373 -0.97 -9.42 0.31
CA GLY A 373 -2.26 -9.23 -0.38
C GLY A 373 -2.15 -8.58 -1.76
N LEU A 374 -0.95 -8.49 -2.35
CA LEU A 374 -0.76 -7.84 -3.66
C LEU A 374 -1.57 -8.50 -4.78
N ALA A 375 -1.51 -9.83 -4.88
CA ALA A 375 -2.31 -10.59 -5.84
C ALA A 375 -3.83 -10.33 -5.65
N LEU A 376 -4.31 -10.32 -4.41
CA LEU A 376 -5.72 -10.00 -4.10
C LEU A 376 -6.08 -8.58 -4.57
N HIS A 377 -5.26 -7.58 -4.26
CA HIS A 377 -5.51 -6.20 -4.67
C HIS A 377 -5.49 -6.01 -6.19
N LEU A 378 -4.61 -6.72 -6.90
CA LEU A 378 -4.61 -6.70 -8.37
C LEU A 378 -5.85 -7.37 -8.95
N THR A 379 -6.31 -8.49 -8.38
CA THR A 379 -7.55 -9.15 -8.81
C THR A 379 -8.80 -8.31 -8.49
N GLU A 380 -8.82 -7.61 -7.36
CA GLU A 380 -9.85 -6.61 -7.05
C GLU A 380 -9.84 -5.47 -8.08
N PHE A 381 -8.64 -4.98 -8.43
CA PHE A 381 -8.49 -3.88 -9.37
C PHE A 381 -8.95 -4.25 -10.78
N ILE A 382 -8.62 -5.44 -11.30
CA ILE A 382 -9.08 -5.86 -12.63
C ILE A 382 -10.61 -6.06 -12.67
N LEU A 383 -11.24 -6.50 -11.57
CA LEU A 383 -12.71 -6.55 -11.48
C LEU A 383 -13.31 -5.15 -11.60
N ASP A 384 -12.77 -4.18 -10.85
CA ASP A 384 -13.24 -2.79 -10.91
C ASP A 384 -12.99 -2.18 -12.31
N TYR A 385 -11.82 -2.44 -12.91
CA TYR A 385 -11.48 -2.01 -14.26
C TYR A 385 -12.39 -2.63 -15.32
N GLY A 386 -12.70 -3.92 -15.21
CA GLY A 386 -13.62 -4.62 -16.11
C GLY A 386 -15.02 -4.02 -16.10
N ARG A 387 -15.55 -3.64 -14.91
CA ARG A 387 -16.85 -2.96 -14.81
C ARG A 387 -16.84 -1.62 -15.55
N LYS A 388 -15.75 -0.87 -15.46
CA LYS A 388 -15.61 0.39 -16.20
C LYS A 388 -15.50 0.17 -17.71
N LEU A 389 -14.78 -0.86 -18.15
CA LEU A 389 -14.72 -1.21 -19.58
C LEU A 389 -16.08 -1.61 -20.16
N LYS A 390 -16.96 -2.18 -19.35
CA LYS A 390 -18.34 -2.51 -19.73
C LYS A 390 -19.20 -1.27 -19.99
N GLU A 391 -18.93 -0.17 -19.28
CA GLU A 391 -19.65 1.10 -19.45
C GLU A 391 -19.33 1.75 -20.81
N GLN A 392 -20.38 2.25 -21.46
CA GLN A 392 -20.23 3.00 -22.71
C GLN A 392 -19.48 4.31 -22.47
N ASP A 393 -18.55 4.64 -23.36
CA ASP A 393 -17.79 5.89 -23.36
C ASP A 393 -16.93 6.14 -22.10
N SER A 394 -16.63 5.09 -21.33
CA SER A 394 -15.68 5.19 -20.24
C SER A 394 -14.29 5.56 -20.76
N LYS A 395 -13.54 6.33 -19.96
CA LYS A 395 -12.16 6.72 -20.30
C LYS A 395 -11.32 5.48 -20.61
N GLU A 396 -11.48 4.42 -19.81
CA GLU A 396 -10.78 3.14 -19.98
C GLU A 396 -11.09 2.49 -21.34
N ALA A 397 -12.36 2.52 -21.80
CA ALA A 397 -12.75 1.97 -23.10
C ALA A 397 -12.22 2.78 -24.29
N LEU A 398 -12.13 4.11 -24.14
CA LEU A 398 -11.61 5.01 -25.18
C LEU A 398 -10.10 4.87 -25.39
N GLU A 399 -9.37 4.48 -24.33
CA GLU A 399 -7.92 4.24 -24.33
C GLU A 399 -7.52 2.84 -24.84
N LEU A 400 -8.48 1.98 -25.18
CA LEU A 400 -8.17 0.65 -25.69
C LEU A 400 -7.45 0.72 -27.06
N PRO A 401 -6.42 -0.13 -27.27
CA PRO A 401 -5.77 -0.28 -28.57
C PRO A 401 -6.75 -0.70 -29.68
N ALA A 402 -6.41 -0.37 -30.93
CA ALA A 402 -7.31 -0.56 -32.08
C ALA A 402 -7.85 -1.99 -32.23
N HIS A 403 -7.06 -3.03 -31.92
CA HIS A 403 -7.46 -4.43 -32.09
C HIS A 403 -8.46 -4.94 -31.04
N VAL A 404 -8.58 -4.26 -29.89
CA VAL A 404 -9.55 -4.57 -28.83
C VAL A 404 -10.51 -3.41 -28.57
N LYS A 405 -10.47 -2.36 -29.40
CA LYS A 405 -11.31 -1.17 -29.23
C LYS A 405 -12.78 -1.52 -29.46
N GLY A 406 -13.64 -1.02 -28.60
CA GLY A 406 -15.09 -1.29 -28.65
C GLY A 406 -15.51 -2.61 -28.00
N GLN A 407 -14.57 -3.45 -27.57
CA GLN A 407 -14.87 -4.65 -26.80
C GLN A 407 -15.35 -4.29 -25.40
N ARG A 408 -16.41 -4.94 -24.93
CA ARG A 408 -17.09 -4.66 -23.66
C ARG A 408 -17.22 -5.93 -22.85
N PRO A 409 -16.28 -6.23 -21.94
CA PRO A 409 -16.30 -7.46 -21.19
C PRO A 409 -17.46 -7.50 -20.19
N GLU A 410 -18.13 -8.64 -20.15
CA GLU A 410 -19.32 -8.87 -19.30
C GLU A 410 -19.02 -9.83 -18.14
N ALA A 411 -17.88 -10.52 -18.22
CA ALA A 411 -17.37 -11.39 -17.18
C ALA A 411 -15.83 -11.39 -17.17
N ILE A 412 -15.27 -11.82 -16.05
CA ILE A 412 -13.87 -12.21 -15.93
C ILE A 412 -13.80 -13.72 -15.73
N THR A 413 -12.92 -14.39 -16.47
CA THR A 413 -12.63 -15.81 -16.32
C THR A 413 -11.16 -16.02 -15.94
N SER A 414 -10.85 -17.19 -15.37
CA SER A 414 -9.46 -17.61 -15.14
C SER A 414 -9.37 -19.11 -14.93
N VAL A 415 -8.22 -19.69 -15.25
CA VAL A 415 -7.85 -21.04 -14.82
C VAL A 415 -6.90 -20.94 -13.62
N PHE A 416 -7.43 -21.19 -12.42
CA PHE A 416 -6.63 -21.15 -11.20
C PHE A 416 -6.03 -22.52 -10.90
N THR A 417 -4.72 -22.60 -11.11
CA THR A 417 -3.89 -23.80 -10.90
C THR A 417 -3.42 -23.96 -9.46
N SER A 418 -3.33 -22.87 -8.68
CA SER A 418 -2.89 -22.92 -7.29
C SER A 418 -4.05 -22.79 -6.30
N ARG A 419 -3.91 -23.42 -5.12
CA ARG A 419 -4.85 -23.23 -4.00
C ARG A 419 -4.90 -21.76 -3.55
N PHE A 420 -3.80 -21.02 -3.71
CA PHE A 420 -3.72 -19.61 -3.34
C PHE A 420 -4.58 -18.73 -4.25
N SER A 421 -4.47 -18.89 -5.57
CA SER A 421 -5.30 -18.16 -6.54
C SER A 421 -6.77 -18.56 -6.43
N GLN A 422 -7.06 -19.84 -6.18
CA GLN A 422 -8.43 -20.30 -5.90
C GLN A 422 -9.04 -19.59 -4.68
N ARG A 423 -8.29 -19.43 -3.57
CA ARG A 423 -8.75 -18.70 -2.39
C ARG A 423 -8.98 -17.21 -2.65
N ILE A 424 -8.20 -16.60 -3.54
CA ILE A 424 -8.46 -15.23 -4.01
C ILE A 424 -9.78 -15.18 -4.77
N GLY A 425 -10.00 -16.11 -5.70
CA GLY A 425 -11.26 -16.27 -6.42
C GLY A 425 -12.47 -16.40 -5.48
N GLU A 426 -12.40 -17.33 -4.53
CA GLU A 426 -13.43 -17.56 -3.51
C GLU A 426 -13.74 -16.28 -2.73
N LYS A 427 -12.70 -15.60 -2.23
CA LYS A 427 -12.84 -14.35 -1.46
C LYS A 427 -13.49 -13.23 -2.29
N LEU A 428 -13.21 -13.20 -3.58
CA LEU A 428 -13.76 -12.20 -4.51
C LEU A 428 -15.05 -12.67 -5.17
N GLY A 429 -15.63 -13.80 -4.80
CA GLY A 429 -16.92 -14.27 -5.32
C GLY A 429 -16.88 -14.74 -6.78
N PHE A 430 -15.75 -15.26 -7.24
CA PHE A 430 -15.72 -16.09 -8.45
C PHE A 430 -16.44 -17.41 -8.18
N VAL A 431 -17.23 -17.86 -9.15
CA VAL A 431 -17.84 -19.19 -9.13
C VAL A 431 -16.95 -20.18 -9.89
N THR A 432 -16.89 -21.42 -9.42
CA THR A 432 -16.18 -22.49 -10.12
C THR A 432 -17.12 -23.05 -11.19
N LEU A 433 -16.73 -22.94 -12.46
CA LEU A 433 -17.47 -23.46 -13.60
C LEU A 433 -17.10 -24.92 -13.89
N PHE A 434 -15.82 -25.22 -13.80
CA PHE A 434 -15.29 -26.57 -13.97
C PHE A 434 -14.07 -26.78 -13.06
N ARG A 435 -13.87 -28.01 -12.59
CA ARG A 435 -12.78 -28.37 -11.68
C ARG A 435 -12.37 -29.81 -11.93
N GLU A 436 -11.06 -30.04 -12.01
CA GLU A 436 -10.49 -31.37 -12.20
C GLU A 436 -9.33 -31.61 -11.22
N GLU A 437 -9.10 -32.88 -10.86
CA GLU A 437 -7.96 -33.27 -10.02
C GLU A 437 -6.67 -33.38 -10.84
N TYR A 438 -5.54 -32.97 -10.25
CA TYR A 438 -4.23 -33.10 -10.92
C TYR A 438 -3.84 -34.55 -11.23
N THR A 439 -4.45 -35.52 -10.57
CA THR A 439 -4.27 -36.97 -10.81
C THR A 439 -4.80 -37.42 -12.18
N LYS A 440 -5.63 -36.59 -12.83
CA LYS A 440 -6.20 -36.88 -14.16
C LYS A 440 -5.29 -36.48 -15.31
N PHE A 441 -4.28 -35.67 -15.03
CA PHE A 441 -3.30 -35.24 -16.02
C PHE A 441 -2.01 -36.00 -15.79
N SER A 442 -1.45 -36.56 -16.85
CA SER A 442 -0.14 -37.23 -16.82
C SER A 442 0.77 -36.74 -17.94
N PHE A 443 2.07 -36.81 -17.68
CA PHE A 443 3.11 -36.51 -18.64
C PHE A 443 4.34 -37.37 -18.34
N GLU A 444 4.87 -38.04 -19.36
CA GLU A 444 5.99 -38.99 -19.26
C GLU A 444 5.75 -40.13 -18.24
N GLY A 445 4.51 -40.65 -18.19
CA GLY A 445 4.15 -41.82 -17.38
C GLY A 445 3.83 -41.52 -15.91
N GLU A 446 4.00 -40.28 -15.46
CA GLU A 446 3.68 -39.83 -14.10
C GLU A 446 2.54 -38.82 -14.12
N THR A 447 1.72 -38.81 -13.08
CA THR A 447 0.66 -37.81 -12.89
C THR A 447 1.26 -36.46 -12.50
N LEU A 448 0.60 -35.37 -12.86
CA LEU A 448 1.02 -34.04 -12.45
C LEU A 448 0.91 -33.85 -10.93
N ALA A 449 -0.02 -34.56 -10.28
CA ALA A 449 -0.18 -34.54 -8.82
C ALA A 449 1.04 -35.07 -8.07
N GLU A 450 1.80 -36.01 -8.65
CA GLU A 450 3.03 -36.55 -8.06
C GLU A 450 4.20 -35.55 -8.09
N LYS A 451 4.09 -34.49 -8.89
CA LYS A 451 5.18 -33.53 -9.17
C LYS A 451 5.01 -32.16 -8.51
N ILE A 452 3.90 -31.94 -7.80
CA ILE A 452 3.58 -30.66 -7.15
C ILE A 452 3.25 -30.85 -5.68
N ASP A 453 3.21 -29.75 -4.93
CA ASP A 453 2.82 -29.79 -3.53
C ASP A 453 1.39 -30.36 -3.38
N PRO A 454 1.18 -31.39 -2.53
CA PRO A 454 -0.12 -32.04 -2.33
C PRO A 454 -1.25 -31.08 -1.89
N GLN A 455 -0.93 -29.89 -1.39
CA GLN A 455 -1.95 -28.86 -1.10
C GLN A 455 -2.68 -28.38 -2.37
N HIS A 456 -2.09 -28.58 -3.54
CA HIS A 456 -2.63 -28.24 -4.85
C HIS A 456 -3.34 -29.44 -5.46
N LYS A 457 -4.50 -29.80 -4.90
CA LYS A 457 -5.26 -30.98 -5.36
C LYS A 457 -5.98 -30.78 -6.70
N TYR A 458 -6.45 -29.57 -6.96
CA TYR A 458 -7.34 -29.27 -8.08
C TYR A 458 -6.82 -28.12 -8.94
N ILE A 459 -7.14 -28.17 -10.23
CA ILE A 459 -7.17 -27.03 -11.14
C ILE A 459 -8.63 -26.60 -11.32
N SER A 460 -8.92 -25.29 -11.32
CA SER A 460 -10.31 -24.80 -11.39
C SER A 460 -10.45 -23.72 -12.46
N PHE A 461 -11.36 -23.94 -13.40
CA PHE A 461 -11.86 -22.90 -14.29
C PHE A 461 -12.96 -22.13 -13.57
N VAL A 462 -12.76 -20.83 -13.40
CA VAL A 462 -13.62 -19.96 -12.61
C VAL A 462 -14.07 -18.76 -13.43
N ALA A 463 -15.21 -18.18 -13.05
CA ALA A 463 -15.69 -16.96 -13.66
C ALA A 463 -16.42 -16.07 -12.67
N LYS A 464 -16.52 -14.79 -13.00
CA LYS A 464 -17.33 -13.80 -12.27
C LYS A 464 -17.93 -12.81 -13.25
N ARG A 465 -19.25 -12.62 -13.21
CA ARG A 465 -19.91 -11.55 -13.97
C ARG A 465 -19.52 -10.17 -13.46
N LEU A 466 -19.41 -9.22 -14.39
CA LEU A 466 -19.05 -7.82 -14.15
C LEU A 466 -20.25 -6.93 -13.86
#